data_AF-A0A7W0YAP8-F1
#
_entry.id   AF-A0A7W0YAP8-F1
#
_cell.length_a   1.000
_cell.length_b   1.000
_cell.length_c   1.000
_cell.angle_alpha   90.00
_cell.angle_beta   90.00
_cell.angle_gamma   90.00
#
_symmetry.space_group_name_H-M   'P 1'
#
loop_
_entity.id
_entity.type
_entity.pdbx_description
1 polymer ?
#
loop_
_entity_poly.entity_id
_entity_poly.type
_entity_poly.pdbx_seq_one_letter_code
_entity_poly.pdbx_strand_id
1 'polypeptide(L)'
;MSFEQGKDWDQQGDVIRGKGGAVATFRGIQADLNYFAEKVGFEMVKVDGLLGPKTVNAVNKVYQAVIKAQPMLAATLAPPSSPDMIAQLAPMVRGWLSETARNALQVGDLRRYHMGTGKDWNVKDVIAYGAGPVHEDFKGLQTDLNRFAGSLGFGKLEVDGFLGPKTATAVTTVYNAVVSKNPMLGNTLFPVPDSKEEVAEYAQFIRQWIRDTAAKNLLAEA
;
A
#
# COMPACT_ATOMS: atom_id res chain seq x y z
N MET A 1 -5.48 -15.35 -11.42
CA MET A 1 -5.83 -14.29 -12.40
C MET A 1 -4.52 -13.64 -12.81
N SER A 2 -4.27 -13.48 -14.10
CA SER A 2 -3.09 -12.79 -14.66
C SER A 2 -3.56 -11.52 -15.36
N PHE A 3 -2.71 -10.49 -15.40
CA PHE A 3 -3.00 -9.27 -16.16
C PHE A 3 -2.38 -9.33 -17.56
N GLU A 4 -3.14 -8.88 -18.56
CA GLU A 4 -2.78 -8.96 -19.97
C GLU A 4 -2.26 -7.60 -20.50
N GLN A 5 -1.17 -7.63 -21.28
CA GLN A 5 -0.64 -6.43 -21.93
C GLN A 5 -1.65 -5.83 -22.91
N GLY A 6 -1.68 -4.51 -23.02
CA GLY A 6 -2.61 -3.73 -23.86
C GLY A 6 -3.98 -3.55 -23.22
N LYS A 7 -4.46 -4.56 -22.48
CA LYS A 7 -5.75 -4.53 -21.78
C LYS A 7 -5.61 -3.97 -20.36
N ASP A 8 -4.80 -4.61 -19.54
CA ASP A 8 -4.65 -4.31 -18.12
C ASP A 8 -3.42 -3.44 -17.84
N TRP A 9 -2.46 -3.37 -18.76
CA TRP A 9 -1.29 -2.52 -18.64
C TRP A 9 -0.63 -2.22 -19.98
N ASP A 10 0.06 -1.09 -20.06
CA ASP A 10 0.92 -0.74 -21.20
C ASP A 10 2.38 -0.67 -20.77
N GLN A 11 3.28 -0.87 -21.72
CA GLN A 11 4.71 -0.71 -21.53
C GLN A 11 5.23 0.50 -22.32
N GLN A 12 6.03 1.33 -21.67
CA GLN A 12 6.74 2.45 -22.27
C GLN A 12 8.22 2.37 -21.85
N GLY A 13 9.06 1.82 -22.74
CA GLY A 13 10.44 1.47 -22.41
C GLY A 13 10.50 0.44 -21.28
N ASP A 14 11.26 0.75 -20.22
CA ASP A 14 11.42 -0.13 -19.05
C ASP A 14 10.39 0.13 -17.95
N VAL A 15 9.32 0.87 -18.25
CA VAL A 15 8.26 1.18 -17.29
C VAL A 15 6.93 0.60 -17.77
N ILE A 16 6.24 -0.07 -16.86
CA ILE A 16 4.88 -0.56 -17.06
C ILE A 16 3.90 0.28 -16.27
N ARG A 17 2.83 0.67 -16.95
CA ARG A 17 1.72 1.44 -16.39
C ARG A 17 0.46 0.57 -16.36
N GLY A 18 -0.06 0.33 -15.17
CA GLY A 18 -1.34 -0.36 -14.99
C GLY A 18 -2.53 0.43 -15.53
N LYS A 19 -3.60 -0.29 -15.85
CA LYS A 19 -4.93 0.20 -16.21
C LYS A 19 -5.98 -0.48 -15.34
N GLY A 20 -7.07 0.22 -15.03
CA GLY A 20 -8.17 -0.32 -14.23
C GLY A 20 -7.68 -0.95 -12.92
N GLY A 21 -8.11 -2.18 -12.63
CA GLY A 21 -7.73 -2.91 -11.41
C GLY A 21 -6.24 -3.25 -11.28
N ALA A 22 -5.48 -3.24 -12.38
CA ALA A 22 -4.04 -3.49 -12.32
C ALA A 22 -3.28 -2.37 -11.60
N VAL A 23 -3.76 -1.11 -11.67
CA VAL A 23 -3.13 0.03 -10.99
C VAL A 23 -3.06 -0.23 -9.49
N ALA A 24 -4.20 -0.57 -8.87
CA ALA A 24 -4.27 -0.87 -7.43
C ALA A 24 -3.41 -2.09 -7.06
N THR A 25 -3.31 -3.09 -7.94
CA THR A 25 -2.47 -4.27 -7.67
C THR A 25 -0.97 -3.95 -7.75
N PHE A 26 -0.54 -3.14 -8.73
CA PHE A 26 0.86 -2.73 -8.89
C PHE A 26 1.32 -1.83 -7.75
N ARG A 27 0.47 -0.87 -7.37
CA ARG A 27 0.61 -0.10 -6.13
C ARG A 27 0.72 -1.03 -4.92
N GLY A 28 -0.11 -2.07 -4.88
CA GLY A 28 -0.07 -3.09 -3.85
C GLY A 28 1.29 -3.77 -3.70
N ILE A 29 1.90 -4.17 -4.82
CA ILE A 29 3.24 -4.78 -4.83
C ILE A 29 4.29 -3.80 -4.29
N GLN A 30 4.26 -2.54 -4.74
CA GLN A 30 5.21 -1.52 -4.29
C GLN A 30 5.09 -1.27 -2.77
N ALA A 31 3.86 -1.18 -2.25
CA ALA A 31 3.63 -1.08 -0.81
C ALA A 31 4.13 -2.31 -0.05
N ASP A 32 3.84 -3.52 -0.55
CA ASP A 32 4.32 -4.76 0.06
C ASP A 32 5.84 -4.85 0.11
N LEU A 33 6.51 -4.40 -0.95
CA LEU A 33 7.97 -4.36 -0.98
C LEU A 33 8.53 -3.46 0.12
N ASN A 34 7.89 -2.32 0.39
CA ASN A 34 8.42 -1.38 1.38
C ASN A 34 8.44 -1.95 2.81
N TYR A 35 7.69 -3.01 3.14
CA TYR A 35 7.86 -3.73 4.41
C TYR A 35 9.27 -4.29 4.59
N PHE A 36 9.88 -4.71 3.49
CA PHE A 36 11.17 -5.39 3.51
C PHE A 36 12.35 -4.43 3.38
N ALA A 37 12.10 -3.16 3.03
CA ALA A 37 13.13 -2.19 2.66
C ALA A 37 14.25 -2.09 3.71
N GLU A 38 13.87 -1.89 4.97
CA GLU A 38 14.83 -1.80 6.09
C GLU A 38 15.54 -3.13 6.34
N LYS A 39 14.77 -4.22 6.44
CA LYS A 39 15.31 -5.55 6.80
C LYS A 39 16.24 -6.14 5.73
N VAL A 40 15.95 -5.88 4.46
CA VAL A 40 16.67 -6.43 3.32
C VAL A 40 17.74 -5.45 2.80
N GLY A 41 17.65 -4.16 3.14
CA GLY A 41 18.61 -3.15 2.73
C GLY A 41 18.39 -2.65 1.30
N PHE A 42 17.23 -2.03 1.06
CA PHE A 42 16.96 -1.26 -0.16
C PHE A 42 16.16 0.00 0.10
N GLU A 43 16.30 0.98 -0.79
CA GLU A 43 15.47 2.19 -0.74
C GLU A 43 14.03 1.84 -1.05
N MET A 44 13.09 2.34 -0.22
CA MET A 44 11.67 2.19 -0.49
C MET A 44 11.33 2.61 -1.92
N VAL A 45 10.52 1.80 -2.58
CA VAL A 45 9.98 2.11 -3.89
C VAL A 45 8.81 3.06 -3.75
N LYS A 46 8.68 3.97 -4.70
CA LYS A 46 7.51 4.84 -4.77
C LYS A 46 6.26 3.99 -5.04
N VAL A 47 5.16 4.28 -4.35
CA VAL A 47 3.90 3.55 -4.48
C VAL A 47 2.94 4.30 -5.42
N ASP A 48 3.18 4.20 -6.72
CA ASP A 48 2.44 4.94 -7.76
C ASP A 48 1.78 4.06 -8.83
N GLY A 49 2.00 2.74 -8.79
CA GLY A 49 1.49 1.78 -9.77
C GLY A 49 2.31 1.72 -11.06
N LEU A 50 3.49 2.35 -11.10
CA LEU A 50 4.45 2.26 -12.19
C LEU A 50 5.52 1.23 -11.86
N LEU A 51 5.49 0.09 -12.55
CA LEU A 51 6.49 -0.96 -12.36
C LEU A 51 7.72 -0.63 -13.23
N GLY A 52 8.87 -0.46 -12.61
CA GLY A 52 10.12 -0.18 -13.32
C GLY A 52 11.33 -0.89 -12.70
N PRO A 53 12.56 -0.53 -13.10
CA PRO A 53 13.79 -1.20 -12.63
C PRO A 53 13.95 -1.18 -11.11
N LYS A 54 13.52 -0.10 -10.43
CA LYS A 54 13.54 -0.04 -8.95
C LYS A 54 12.63 -1.10 -8.32
N THR A 55 11.43 -1.31 -8.86
CA THR A 55 10.51 -2.34 -8.38
C THR A 55 11.08 -3.74 -8.62
N VAL A 56 11.64 -3.99 -9.81
CA VAL A 56 12.29 -5.28 -10.13
C VAL A 56 13.45 -5.58 -9.19
N ASN A 57 14.32 -4.59 -8.95
CA ASN A 57 15.43 -4.73 -8.02
C ASN A 57 14.96 -5.03 -6.59
N ALA A 58 13.92 -4.32 -6.12
CA ALA A 58 13.34 -4.57 -4.79
C ALA A 58 12.76 -5.99 -4.68
N VAL A 59 11.98 -6.48 -5.66
CA VAL A 59 11.46 -7.86 -5.64
C VAL A 59 12.62 -8.87 -5.62
N ASN A 60 13.64 -8.68 -6.45
CA ASN A 60 14.80 -9.57 -6.49
C ASN A 60 15.56 -9.58 -5.16
N LYS A 61 15.77 -8.43 -4.52
CA LYS A 61 16.41 -8.37 -3.20
C LYS A 61 15.61 -9.12 -2.15
N VAL A 62 14.28 -8.97 -2.12
CA VAL A 62 13.42 -9.73 -1.20
C VAL A 62 13.49 -11.22 -1.50
N TYR A 63 13.41 -11.62 -2.76
CA TYR A 63 13.56 -13.01 -3.19
C TYR A 63 14.88 -13.64 -2.73
N GLN A 64 16.01 -12.96 -2.96
CA GLN A 64 17.32 -13.43 -2.52
C GLN A 64 17.43 -13.52 -1.00
N ALA A 65 16.86 -12.56 -0.26
CA ALA A 65 16.81 -12.60 1.19
C ALA A 65 15.97 -13.80 1.69
N VAL A 66 14.82 -14.07 1.08
CA VAL A 66 13.96 -15.21 1.41
C VAL A 66 14.70 -16.53 1.19
N ILE A 67 15.35 -16.72 0.04
CA ILE A 67 16.12 -17.94 -0.23
C ILE A 67 17.28 -18.10 0.75
N LYS A 68 17.98 -17.01 1.06
CA LYS A 68 19.06 -17.03 2.04
C LYS A 68 18.56 -17.46 3.42
N ALA A 69 17.37 -17.02 3.82
CA ALA A 69 16.76 -17.40 5.10
C ALA A 69 16.20 -18.83 5.07
N GLN A 70 15.57 -19.23 3.96
CA GLN A 70 14.89 -20.51 3.79
C GLN A 70 15.07 -21.05 2.36
N PRO A 71 16.16 -21.78 2.07
CA PRO A 71 16.51 -22.21 0.71
C PRO A 71 15.44 -23.04 -0.01
N MET A 72 14.64 -23.79 0.75
CA MET A 72 13.53 -24.60 0.22
C MET A 72 12.43 -23.79 -0.47
N LEU A 73 12.37 -22.47 -0.25
CA LEU A 73 11.39 -21.58 -0.87
C LEU A 73 11.77 -21.11 -2.27
N ALA A 74 12.96 -21.47 -2.79
CA ALA A 74 13.43 -21.02 -4.10
C ALA A 74 12.50 -21.38 -5.27
N ALA A 75 11.71 -22.44 -5.16
CA ALA A 75 10.76 -22.86 -6.20
C ALA A 75 9.37 -22.22 -6.08
N THR A 76 9.11 -21.42 -5.04
CA THR A 76 7.75 -20.89 -4.74
C THR A 76 7.40 -19.64 -5.52
N LEU A 77 8.40 -18.96 -6.09
CA LEU A 77 8.25 -17.84 -7.00
C LEU A 77 9.46 -17.83 -7.94
N ALA A 78 9.27 -17.71 -9.25
CA ALA A 78 10.40 -17.46 -10.14
C ALA A 78 10.88 -16.02 -9.96
N PRO A 79 12.20 -15.75 -9.80
CA PRO A 79 12.71 -14.41 -9.60
C PRO A 79 12.34 -13.55 -10.81
N PRO A 80 11.55 -12.49 -10.64
CA PRO A 80 11.15 -11.69 -11.78
C PRO A 80 12.36 -10.93 -12.32
N SER A 81 12.65 -11.15 -13.60
CA SER A 81 13.78 -10.52 -14.30
C SER A 81 13.44 -9.15 -14.90
N SER A 82 12.16 -8.80 -14.98
CA SER A 82 11.69 -7.63 -15.71
C SER A 82 10.35 -7.11 -15.18
N PRO A 83 10.00 -5.85 -15.49
CA PRO A 83 8.71 -5.29 -15.08
C PRO A 83 7.51 -6.06 -15.65
N ASP A 84 7.59 -6.58 -16.89
CA ASP A 84 6.51 -7.32 -17.55
C ASP A 84 6.21 -8.64 -16.85
N MET A 85 7.24 -9.34 -16.39
CA MET A 85 7.07 -10.56 -15.60
C MET A 85 6.37 -10.25 -14.27
N ILE A 86 6.69 -9.13 -13.62
CA ILE A 86 5.97 -8.69 -12.40
C ILE A 86 4.52 -8.36 -12.73
N ALA A 87 4.26 -7.65 -13.84
CA ALA A 87 2.92 -7.26 -14.24
C ALA A 87 2.03 -8.48 -14.52
N GLN A 88 2.52 -9.43 -15.30
CA GLN A 88 1.79 -10.67 -15.65
C GLN A 88 1.48 -11.52 -14.42
N LEU A 89 2.42 -11.58 -13.47
CA LEU A 89 2.35 -12.38 -12.26
C LEU A 89 1.88 -11.58 -11.04
N ALA A 90 1.34 -10.37 -11.22
CA ALA A 90 1.17 -9.42 -10.13
C ALA A 90 0.35 -9.96 -8.93
N PRO A 91 -0.80 -10.64 -9.13
CA PRO A 91 -1.52 -11.24 -8.00
C PRO A 91 -0.71 -12.31 -7.25
N MET A 92 0.11 -13.09 -7.96
CA MET A 92 0.98 -14.10 -7.36
C MET A 92 2.15 -13.46 -6.60
N VAL A 93 2.80 -12.44 -7.19
CA VAL A 93 3.88 -11.69 -6.53
C VAL A 93 3.36 -11.05 -5.24
N ARG A 94 2.17 -10.44 -5.29
CA ARG A 94 1.52 -9.82 -4.12
C ARG A 94 1.22 -10.86 -3.02
N GLY A 95 0.63 -11.99 -3.38
CA GLY A 95 0.39 -13.10 -2.44
C GLY A 95 1.69 -13.60 -1.82
N TRP A 96 2.70 -13.88 -2.64
CA TRP A 96 4.00 -14.36 -2.19
C TRP A 96 4.71 -13.36 -1.26
N LEU A 97 4.67 -12.06 -1.56
CA LEU A 97 5.23 -11.03 -0.68
C LEU A 97 4.50 -10.99 0.67
N SER A 98 3.16 -10.93 0.63
CA SER A 98 2.35 -10.76 1.85
C SER A 98 2.31 -11.98 2.77
N GLU A 99 2.51 -13.19 2.24
CA GLU A 99 2.45 -14.42 3.02
C GLU A 99 3.85 -15.05 3.15
N THR A 100 4.41 -15.57 2.06
CA THR A 100 5.65 -16.34 2.07
C THR A 100 6.84 -15.51 2.53
N ALA A 101 7.06 -14.34 1.92
CA ALA A 101 8.23 -13.52 2.23
C ALA A 101 8.15 -12.91 3.64
N ARG A 102 6.97 -12.41 4.04
CA ARG A 102 6.78 -11.87 5.41
C ARG A 102 7.05 -12.92 6.47
N ASN A 103 6.55 -14.14 6.29
CA ASN A 103 6.78 -15.24 7.22
C ASN A 103 8.25 -15.66 7.23
N ALA A 104 8.85 -15.87 6.05
CA ALA A 104 10.23 -16.32 5.95
C ALA A 104 11.24 -15.32 6.54
N LEU A 105 10.98 -14.03 6.35
CA LEU A 105 11.82 -12.96 6.83
C LEU A 105 11.37 -12.39 8.18
N GLN A 106 10.28 -12.84 8.79
CA GLN A 106 9.75 -12.32 10.06
C GLN A 106 9.68 -10.78 10.07
N VAL A 107 8.98 -10.20 9.09
CA VAL A 107 8.77 -8.73 9.00
C VAL A 107 7.45 -8.37 9.66
N GLY A 108 7.52 -7.47 10.65
CA GLY A 108 6.52 -7.23 11.69
C GLY A 108 5.11 -6.75 11.28
N ASP A 109 4.27 -6.61 12.32
CA ASP A 109 2.83 -6.94 12.41
C ASP A 109 1.80 -5.86 12.03
N LEU A 110 2.15 -4.84 11.24
CA LEU A 110 1.07 -4.00 10.72
C LEU A 110 0.26 -4.87 9.74
N ARG A 111 -1.03 -5.05 10.05
CA ARG A 111 -1.93 -5.95 9.34
C ARG A 111 -2.49 -5.25 8.11
N ARG A 112 -2.32 -5.89 6.96
CA ARG A 112 -3.04 -5.53 5.75
C ARG A 112 -4.43 -6.15 5.80
N TYR A 113 -5.43 -5.34 5.46
CA TYR A 113 -6.81 -5.78 5.49
C TYR A 113 -7.26 -6.25 4.12
N HIS A 114 -7.80 -7.47 4.04
CA HIS A 114 -8.20 -8.06 2.77
C HIS A 114 -9.70 -7.89 2.51
N MET A 115 -10.03 -7.47 1.30
CA MET A 115 -11.42 -7.35 0.84
C MET A 115 -12.04 -8.73 0.57
N GLY A 116 -13.31 -8.90 0.92
CA GLY A 116 -14.13 -10.02 0.45
C GLY A 116 -15.14 -10.52 1.49
N THR A 117 -16.08 -11.35 1.03
CA THR A 117 -17.04 -12.01 1.92
C THR A 117 -16.31 -12.90 2.92
N GLY A 118 -16.56 -12.68 4.23
CA GLY A 118 -15.85 -13.39 5.30
C GLY A 118 -14.38 -13.00 5.46
N LYS A 119 -13.93 -11.92 4.83
CA LYS A 119 -12.61 -11.32 5.03
C LYS A 119 -12.70 -10.13 5.99
N ASP A 120 -11.65 -9.31 6.03
CA ASP A 120 -11.50 -8.23 7.00
C ASP A 120 -12.49 -7.09 6.76
N TRP A 121 -12.80 -6.82 5.49
CA TRP A 121 -13.72 -5.77 5.08
C TRP A 121 -14.40 -6.07 3.74
N ASN A 122 -15.46 -5.33 3.44
CA ASN A 122 -16.19 -5.42 2.19
C ASN A 122 -16.67 -4.03 1.73
N VAL A 123 -17.21 -3.96 0.52
CA VAL A 123 -17.79 -2.75 -0.07
C VAL A 123 -19.32 -2.89 -0.12
N LYS A 124 -20.01 -1.82 0.26
CA LYS A 124 -21.43 -1.62 -0.03
C LYS A 124 -21.56 -0.24 -0.66
N ASP A 125 -21.95 -0.19 -1.92
CA ASP A 125 -22.05 1.05 -2.70
C ASP A 125 -20.74 1.88 -2.63
N VAL A 126 -20.82 3.08 -2.05
CA VAL A 126 -19.71 4.03 -1.93
C VAL A 126 -18.96 3.92 -0.60
N ILE A 127 -19.23 2.90 0.23
CA ILE A 127 -18.56 2.71 1.52
C ILE A 127 -17.79 1.38 1.57
N ALA A 128 -16.60 1.43 2.14
CA ALA A 128 -15.88 0.27 2.63
C ALA A 128 -16.10 0.13 4.14
N TYR A 129 -16.40 -1.08 4.59
CA TYR A 129 -16.73 -1.36 5.99
C TYR A 129 -16.09 -2.67 6.46
N GLY A 130 -15.52 -2.63 7.65
CA GLY A 130 -15.04 -3.81 8.38
C GLY A 130 -15.95 -4.15 9.56
N ALA A 131 -15.66 -5.25 10.25
CA ALA A 131 -16.33 -5.65 11.49
C ALA A 131 -15.32 -5.81 12.63
N GLY A 132 -15.80 -5.66 13.87
CA GLY A 132 -14.99 -5.87 15.08
C GLY A 132 -13.74 -4.97 15.11
N PRO A 133 -12.54 -5.52 15.33
CA PRO A 133 -11.31 -4.71 15.39
C PRO A 133 -11.03 -3.87 14.14
N VAL A 134 -11.40 -4.36 12.95
CA VAL A 134 -11.20 -3.60 11.69
C VAL A 134 -12.06 -2.34 11.67
N HIS A 135 -13.29 -2.44 12.17
CA HIS A 135 -14.20 -1.29 12.27
C HIS A 135 -13.67 -0.22 13.24
N GLU A 136 -13.12 -0.64 14.39
CA GLU A 136 -12.51 0.29 15.34
C GLU A 136 -11.23 0.93 14.78
N ASP A 137 -10.46 0.22 13.96
CA ASP A 137 -9.35 0.82 13.24
C ASP A 137 -9.79 1.86 12.21
N PHE A 138 -10.91 1.62 11.52
CA PHE A 138 -11.46 2.59 10.57
C PHE A 138 -11.94 3.86 11.29
N LYS A 139 -12.60 3.72 12.45
CA LYS A 139 -12.96 4.86 13.32
C LYS A 139 -11.72 5.60 13.83
N GLY A 140 -10.70 4.84 14.23
CA GLY A 140 -9.41 5.38 14.64
C GLY A 140 -8.78 6.23 13.53
N LEU A 141 -8.82 5.76 12.28
CA LEU A 141 -8.32 6.50 11.12
C LEU A 141 -9.11 7.80 10.89
N GLN A 142 -10.45 7.76 10.92
CA GLN A 142 -11.28 8.97 10.79
C GLN A 142 -10.97 9.98 11.91
N THR A 143 -10.75 9.49 13.14
CA THR A 143 -10.35 10.31 14.28
C THR A 143 -8.98 10.95 14.06
N ASP A 144 -7.99 10.16 13.62
CA ASP A 144 -6.63 10.63 13.35
C ASP A 144 -6.64 11.71 12.25
N LEU A 145 -7.42 11.52 11.18
CA LEU A 145 -7.59 12.49 10.09
C LEU A 145 -8.27 13.78 10.55
N ASN A 146 -9.29 13.70 11.40
CA ASN A 146 -10.01 14.88 11.89
C ASN A 146 -9.13 15.90 12.65
N ARG A 147 -7.94 15.49 13.09
CA ARG A 147 -6.92 16.38 13.68
C ARG A 147 -6.37 17.40 12.68
N PHE A 148 -6.41 17.10 11.38
CA PHE A 148 -5.88 17.94 10.30
C PHE A 148 -6.97 18.73 9.55
N ALA A 149 -8.25 18.43 9.81
CA ALA A 149 -9.38 19.00 9.07
C ALA A 149 -9.34 20.54 9.06
N GLY A 150 -9.09 21.16 10.22
CA GLY A 150 -9.02 22.62 10.35
C GLY A 150 -7.81 23.24 9.65
N SER A 151 -6.62 22.65 9.79
CA SER A 151 -5.38 23.20 9.23
C SER A 151 -5.23 22.97 7.72
N LEU A 152 -5.81 21.90 7.19
CA LEU A 152 -5.74 21.55 5.77
C LEU A 152 -7.04 21.83 4.98
N GLY A 153 -8.05 22.41 5.64
CA GLY A 153 -9.25 22.93 4.98
C GLY A 153 -10.20 21.87 4.42
N PHE A 154 -10.21 20.64 4.94
CA PHE A 154 -11.21 19.63 4.59
C PHE A 154 -12.26 19.47 5.70
N GLY A 155 -13.49 19.11 5.33
CA GLY A 155 -14.58 18.93 6.29
C GLY A 155 -14.32 17.76 7.25
N LYS A 156 -14.69 17.92 8.53
CA LYS A 156 -14.60 16.82 9.50
C LYS A 156 -15.37 15.61 9.00
N LEU A 157 -14.73 14.46 9.12
CA LEU A 157 -15.31 13.15 8.87
C LEU A 157 -16.19 12.75 10.05
N GLU A 158 -17.27 12.04 9.75
CA GLU A 158 -17.99 11.27 10.75
C GLU A 158 -17.09 10.12 11.23
N VAL A 159 -17.14 9.80 12.53
CA VAL A 159 -16.34 8.74 13.15
C VAL A 159 -17.23 7.52 13.37
N ASP A 160 -17.57 6.86 12.27
CA ASP A 160 -18.54 5.77 12.19
C ASP A 160 -17.94 4.45 11.67
N GLY A 161 -16.65 4.43 11.31
CA GLY A 161 -15.98 3.25 10.78
C GLY A 161 -16.37 2.89 9.35
N PHE A 162 -17.07 3.78 8.64
CA PHE A 162 -17.40 3.63 7.23
C PHE A 162 -16.50 4.52 6.38
N LEU A 163 -15.62 3.89 5.60
CA LEU A 163 -14.65 4.59 4.78
C LEU A 163 -15.27 4.89 3.41
N GLY A 164 -15.47 6.17 3.12
CA GLY A 164 -16.04 6.64 1.86
C GLY A 164 -15.09 7.56 1.08
N PRO A 165 -15.58 8.18 -0.02
CA PRO A 165 -14.78 9.11 -0.83
C PRO A 165 -14.19 10.26 -0.01
N LYS A 166 -14.94 10.80 0.96
CA LYS A 166 -14.45 11.87 1.84
C LYS A 166 -13.24 11.42 2.66
N THR A 167 -13.19 10.17 3.11
CA THR A 167 -12.05 9.64 3.85
C THR A 167 -10.83 9.50 2.94
N ALA A 168 -10.99 8.99 1.72
CA ALA A 168 -9.91 8.91 0.73
C ALA A 168 -9.37 10.30 0.37
N THR A 169 -10.25 11.27 0.14
CA THR A 169 -9.85 12.67 -0.07
C THR A 169 -9.08 13.22 1.12
N ALA A 170 -9.54 13.01 2.35
CA ALA A 170 -8.84 13.48 3.54
C ALA A 170 -7.43 12.88 3.66
N VAL A 171 -7.27 11.57 3.42
CA VAL A 171 -5.94 10.93 3.44
C VAL A 171 -5.05 11.50 2.35
N THR A 172 -5.55 11.64 1.12
CA THR A 172 -4.80 12.23 0.00
C THR A 172 -4.39 13.68 0.30
N THR A 173 -5.26 14.49 0.90
CA THR A 173 -4.94 15.87 1.29
C THR A 173 -3.83 15.91 2.33
N VAL A 174 -3.90 15.08 3.37
CA VAL A 174 -2.82 14.98 4.38
C VAL A 174 -1.53 14.51 3.74
N TYR A 175 -1.58 13.48 2.89
CA TYR A 175 -0.42 12.97 2.15
C TYR A 175 0.27 14.06 1.32
N ASN A 176 -0.50 14.76 0.49
CA ASN A 176 0.04 15.81 -0.38
C ASN A 176 0.64 16.97 0.43
N ALA A 177 0.04 17.33 1.56
CA ALA A 177 0.57 18.36 2.45
C ALA A 177 1.91 17.95 3.09
N VAL A 178 2.09 16.67 3.44
CA VAL A 178 3.38 16.17 3.95
C VAL A 178 4.44 16.18 2.84
N VAL A 179 4.09 15.65 1.67
CA VAL A 179 5.03 15.53 0.53
C VAL A 179 5.45 16.89 -0.01
N SER A 180 4.59 17.90 0.05
CA SER A 180 4.96 19.27 -0.33
C SER A 180 6.00 19.89 0.60
N LYS A 181 6.01 19.53 1.90
CA LYS A 181 7.07 19.93 2.84
C LYS A 181 8.37 19.19 2.59
N ASN A 182 8.32 17.88 2.36
CA ASN A 182 9.49 17.07 2.05
C ASN A 182 9.10 15.87 1.16
N PRO A 183 9.50 15.87 -0.13
CA PRO A 183 9.13 14.81 -1.06
C PRO A 183 9.56 13.40 -0.63
N MET A 184 10.63 13.27 0.17
CA MET A 184 11.11 11.97 0.66
C MET A 184 10.14 11.30 1.64
N LEU A 185 9.27 12.08 2.28
CA LEU A 185 8.25 11.57 3.21
C LEU A 185 7.08 10.88 2.50
N GLY A 186 7.04 10.93 1.16
CA GLY A 186 6.09 10.20 0.33
C GLY A 186 6.45 8.73 0.09
N ASN A 187 7.65 8.31 0.47
CA ASN A 187 8.03 6.90 0.45
C ASN A 187 7.37 6.19 1.63
N THR A 188 6.19 5.63 1.40
CA THR A 188 5.31 5.08 2.46
C THR A 188 5.07 3.57 2.29
N LEU A 189 4.56 2.93 3.34
CA LEU A 189 4.16 1.51 3.34
C LEU A 189 2.75 1.28 2.74
N PHE A 190 2.17 2.28 2.09
CA PHE A 190 0.83 2.25 1.51
C PHE A 190 0.81 3.11 0.23
N PRO A 191 -0.08 2.84 -0.74
CA PRO A 191 -0.29 3.76 -1.87
C PRO A 191 -0.83 5.09 -1.43
N VAL A 192 -0.67 6.15 -2.22
CA VAL A 192 -1.45 7.38 -2.03
C VAL A 192 -2.93 7.01 -2.18
N PRO A 193 -3.74 6.95 -1.11
CA PRO A 193 -5.05 6.33 -1.21
C PRO A 193 -6.01 7.31 -1.87
N ASP A 194 -6.30 7.07 -3.16
CA ASP A 194 -7.27 7.86 -3.92
C ASP A 194 -8.65 7.17 -3.98
N SER A 195 -8.77 5.99 -3.37
CA SER A 195 -9.99 5.19 -3.29
C SER A 195 -10.27 4.72 -1.86
N LYS A 196 -11.55 4.45 -1.55
CA LYS A 196 -11.96 3.89 -0.26
C LYS A 196 -11.39 2.50 -0.02
N GLU A 197 -11.19 1.72 -1.08
CA GLU A 197 -10.62 0.39 -1.05
C GLU A 197 -9.16 0.41 -0.60
N GLU A 198 -8.35 1.33 -1.15
CA GLU A 198 -6.97 1.51 -0.69
C GLU A 198 -6.93 2.02 0.75
N VAL A 199 -7.80 2.97 1.13
CA VAL A 199 -7.88 3.42 2.53
C VAL A 199 -8.21 2.26 3.48
N ALA A 200 -9.16 1.40 3.10
CA ALA A 200 -9.57 0.26 3.91
C ALA A 200 -8.48 -0.79 4.02
N GLU A 201 -7.85 -1.14 2.89
CA GLU A 201 -6.78 -2.14 2.84
C GLU A 201 -5.56 -1.75 3.68
N TYR A 202 -5.24 -0.44 3.71
CA TYR A 202 -4.05 0.08 4.36
C TYR A 202 -4.32 0.88 5.65
N ALA A 203 -5.51 0.77 6.24
CA ALA A 203 -5.92 1.64 7.34
C ALA A 203 -4.91 1.70 8.50
N GLN A 204 -4.34 0.56 8.93
CA GLN A 204 -3.34 0.55 10.00
C GLN A 204 -2.04 1.26 9.62
N PHE A 205 -1.55 1.09 8.39
CA PHE A 205 -0.33 1.74 7.92
C PHE A 205 -0.52 3.25 7.78
N ILE A 206 -1.68 3.66 7.26
CA ILE A 206 -2.05 5.07 7.14
C ILE A 206 -2.09 5.70 8.53
N ARG A 207 -2.74 5.05 9.52
CA ARG A 207 -2.78 5.55 10.90
C ARG A 207 -1.40 5.69 11.52
N GLN A 208 -0.56 4.66 11.37
CA GLN A 208 0.80 4.71 11.92
C GLN A 208 1.59 5.87 11.32
N TRP A 209 1.55 6.01 9.99
CA TRP A 209 2.23 7.10 9.28
C TRP A 209 1.66 8.47 9.64
N ILE A 210 0.35 8.60 9.83
CA ILE A 210 -0.27 9.85 10.30
C ILE A 210 0.30 10.24 11.67
N ARG A 211 0.39 9.29 12.60
CA ARG A 211 0.89 9.56 13.96
C ARG A 211 2.39 9.85 13.98
N ASP A 212 3.19 9.09 13.24
CA ASP A 212 4.64 9.14 13.35
C ASP A 212 5.28 10.19 12.45
N THR A 213 4.65 10.48 11.31
CA THR A 213 5.19 11.33 10.25
C THR A 213 4.32 12.56 10.05
N ALA A 214 3.04 12.40 9.69
CA ALA A 214 2.22 13.54 9.29
C ALA A 214 1.99 14.53 10.44
N ALA A 215 1.65 14.05 11.63
CA ALA A 215 1.43 14.89 12.81
C ALA A 215 2.68 15.71 13.17
N LYS A 216 3.87 15.10 13.12
CA LYS A 216 5.13 15.79 13.43
C LYS A 216 5.48 16.87 12.40
N ASN A 217 5.06 16.72 11.15
CA ASN A 217 5.40 17.67 10.08
C ASN A 217 4.33 18.74 9.86
N LEU A 218 3.06 18.45 10.16
CA LEU A 218 1.94 19.36 9.85
C LEU A 218 1.26 19.96 11.08
N LEU A 219 1.35 19.32 12.25
CA LEU A 219 0.72 19.80 13.48
C LEU A 219 1.73 20.34 14.51
N ALA A 220 3.01 20.01 14.39
CA ALA A 220 4.04 20.49 15.31
C ALA A 220 4.43 21.97 15.09
N GLU A 221 3.83 22.65 14.11
CA GLU A 221 4.00 24.08 13.81
C GLU A 221 2.71 24.91 14.06
N ALA A 222 1.67 24.32 14.67
CA ALA A 222 0.38 24.98 14.94
C ALA A 222 0.26 25.48 16.39
#